data_AF-A0AA37GCT5-F1
#
_entry.id   AF-A0AA37GCT5-F1
#
_cell.length_a   1.000
_cell.length_b   1.000
_cell.length_c   1.000
_cell.angle_alpha   90.00
_cell.angle_beta   90.00
_cell.angle_gamma   90.00
#
_symmetry.space_group_name_H-M   'P 1'
#
loop_
_entity.id
_entity.type
_entity.pdbx_description
1 polymer ?
#
loop_
_entity_poly.entity_id
_entity_poly.type
_entity_poly.pdbx_seq_one_letter_code
_entity_poly.pdbx_strand_id
1 'polypeptide(L)'
;MYFAPLIVLAISTVALAGGPHSAPPEAPIPPSEDPALCLKRLETYPNRSPKRFDILGDRCLQARTYKGKFGPYNGDFFFETCCKDQNNKFAEPTYVNVDECFIFDPVKGSLGWNNLNSQRIRDHCTECEVEQIDKPEAGQSAGPYLSCTCQKNDKKTVTTKIFLGADATTSKDPKDSFWVNERGRLVCKK
;
A
#
# COMPACT_ATOMS: atom_id res chain seq x y z
N MET A 1 -12.76 45.06 41.51
CA MET A 1 -12.12 43.75 41.71
C MET A 1 -12.68 42.81 40.66
N TYR A 2 -11.77 42.09 39.99
CA TYR A 2 -12.01 41.08 38.98
C TYR A 2 -12.96 39.98 39.46
N PHE A 3 -13.68 39.33 38.54
CA PHE A 3 -13.51 37.92 38.17
C PHE A 3 -14.68 37.49 37.27
N ALA A 4 -14.43 37.41 35.96
CA ALA A 4 -14.96 36.28 35.19
C ALA A 4 -14.09 35.06 35.56
N PRO A 5 -14.63 33.83 35.56
CA PRO A 5 -14.44 33.07 34.32
C PRO A 5 -15.46 31.93 34.02
N LEU A 6 -15.34 31.48 32.76
CA LEU A 6 -15.34 30.09 32.29
C LEU A 6 -16.67 29.33 32.05
N ILE A 7 -16.87 29.13 30.75
CA ILE A 7 -17.73 28.18 30.03
C ILE A 7 -17.38 26.73 30.42
N VAL A 8 -18.41 25.87 30.56
CA VAL A 8 -18.30 24.45 30.21
C VAL A 8 -19.53 24.04 29.39
N LEU A 9 -19.39 24.12 28.07
CA LEU A 9 -20.25 23.38 27.13
C LEU A 9 -19.82 21.92 27.21
N ALA A 10 -20.58 21.10 27.93
CA ALA A 10 -20.43 19.66 27.90
C ALA A 10 -20.95 19.14 26.54
N ILE A 11 -20.05 18.98 25.58
CA ILE A 11 -20.30 18.20 24.37
C ILE A 11 -19.69 16.82 24.62
N SER A 12 -20.50 15.89 25.13
CA SER A 12 -20.13 14.48 25.19
C SER A 12 -20.75 13.77 23.99
N THR A 13 -19.87 13.44 23.05
CA THR A 13 -20.12 12.77 21.78
C THR A 13 -20.97 11.51 21.89
N VAL A 14 -21.97 11.42 21.03
CA VAL A 14 -22.76 10.22 20.77
C VAL A 14 -21.84 9.17 20.14
N ALA A 15 -21.42 8.17 20.92
CA ALA A 15 -20.88 6.92 20.38
C ALA A 15 -22.06 6.03 19.98
N LEU A 16 -22.55 6.18 18.74
CA LEU A 16 -23.48 5.24 18.13
C LEU A 16 -22.89 4.73 16.82
N ALA A 17 -22.11 3.65 16.92
CA ALA A 17 -21.94 2.65 15.86
C ALA A 17 -21.19 1.43 16.42
N GLY A 18 -21.90 0.59 17.17
CA GLY A 18 -21.39 -0.69 17.64
C GLY A 18 -22.54 -1.59 18.05
N GLY A 19 -23.02 -2.42 17.11
CA GLY A 19 -23.96 -3.48 17.44
C GLY A 19 -23.32 -4.50 18.40
N PRO A 20 -24.10 -5.42 19.00
CA PRO A 20 -23.67 -6.33 20.08
C PRO A 20 -22.56 -7.34 19.71
N HIS A 21 -21.94 -7.22 18.52
CA HIS A 21 -20.88 -8.07 18.00
C HIS A 21 -19.64 -7.28 17.54
N SER A 22 -19.59 -5.96 17.76
CA SER A 22 -18.37 -5.19 17.49
C SER A 22 -17.35 -5.45 18.59
N ALA A 23 -16.32 -6.25 18.28
CA ALA A 23 -15.13 -6.30 19.09
C ALA A 23 -14.64 -4.85 19.36
N PRO A 24 -14.13 -4.56 20.57
CA PRO A 24 -13.57 -3.24 20.85
C PRO A 24 -12.53 -2.89 19.78
N PRO A 25 -12.39 -1.62 19.39
CA PRO A 25 -11.33 -1.20 18.49
C PRO A 25 -9.99 -1.72 19.01
N GLU A 26 -9.25 -2.45 18.17
CA GLU A 26 -7.93 -2.93 18.57
C GLU A 26 -7.04 -1.74 18.96
N ALA A 27 -6.31 -1.88 20.05
CA ALA A 27 -5.41 -0.82 20.52
C ALA A 27 -4.36 -0.51 19.43
N PRO A 28 -4.01 0.78 19.23
CA PRO A 28 -2.96 1.18 18.31
C PRO A 28 -1.61 0.54 18.68
N ILE A 29 -0.85 0.10 17.69
CA ILE A 29 0.51 -0.39 17.84
C ILE A 29 1.45 0.81 17.99
N PRO A 30 2.16 0.95 19.12
CA PRO A 30 3.17 1.99 19.28
C PRO A 30 4.39 1.71 18.39
N PRO A 31 5.13 2.75 17.95
CA PRO A 31 6.35 2.55 17.17
C PRO A 31 7.39 1.69 17.91
N SER A 32 7.90 0.66 17.25
CA SER A 32 8.84 -0.35 17.78
C SER A 32 9.90 -0.73 16.75
N GLU A 33 11.11 -1.07 17.18
CA GLU A 33 12.14 -1.65 16.28
C GLU A 33 11.80 -3.10 15.89
N ASP A 34 11.09 -3.82 16.77
CA ASP A 34 10.59 -5.17 16.49
C ASP A 34 9.33 -5.12 15.61
N PRO A 35 9.33 -5.71 14.39
CA PRO A 35 8.19 -5.71 13.49
C PRO A 35 7.07 -6.68 13.89
N ALA A 36 7.27 -7.55 14.90
CA ALA A 36 6.37 -8.67 15.21
C ALA A 36 4.90 -8.25 15.39
N LEU A 37 4.64 -7.15 16.10
CA LEU A 37 3.29 -6.64 16.30
C LEU A 37 2.65 -6.16 14.99
N CYS A 38 3.40 -5.45 14.16
CA CYS A 38 2.92 -5.00 12.86
C CYS A 38 2.59 -6.20 11.96
N LEU A 39 3.51 -7.17 11.87
CA LEU A 39 3.33 -8.36 11.05
C LEU A 39 2.13 -9.19 11.50
N LYS A 40 1.96 -9.37 12.82
CA LYS A 40 0.78 -10.05 13.38
C LYS A 40 -0.52 -9.33 13.01
N ARG A 41 -0.53 -7.99 13.02
CA ARG A 41 -1.71 -7.22 12.61
C ARG A 41 -1.97 -7.31 11.11
N LEU A 42 -0.92 -7.29 10.30
CA LEU A 42 -1.00 -7.49 8.85
C LEU A 42 -1.64 -8.85 8.52
N GLU A 43 -1.40 -9.87 9.34
CA GLU A 43 -1.94 -11.23 9.20
C GLU A 43 -3.41 -11.40 9.60
N THR A 44 -3.97 -10.45 10.35
CA THR A 44 -5.32 -10.58 10.93
C THR A 44 -6.43 -10.65 9.86
N TYR A 45 -6.12 -10.32 8.59
CA TYR A 45 -7.07 -10.29 7.48
C TYR A 45 -6.85 -11.46 6.48
N PRO A 46 -7.77 -12.45 6.42
CA PRO A 46 -7.53 -13.74 5.77
C PRO A 46 -7.73 -13.77 4.23
N ASN A 47 -8.33 -12.74 3.63
CA ASN A 47 -8.70 -12.72 2.21
C ASN A 47 -7.68 -11.98 1.32
N ARG A 48 -6.39 -12.28 1.44
CA ARG A 48 -5.30 -11.54 0.78
C ARG A 48 -4.33 -12.48 0.07
N SER A 49 -3.52 -11.98 -0.88
CA SER A 49 -2.54 -12.84 -1.57
C SER A 49 -1.58 -13.49 -0.56
N PRO A 50 -1.25 -14.79 -0.73
CA PRO A 50 -0.29 -15.47 0.13
C PRO A 50 1.16 -15.08 -0.19
N LYS A 51 1.41 -14.52 -1.38
CA LYS A 51 2.74 -14.07 -1.80
C LYS A 51 3.09 -12.78 -1.06
N ARG A 52 4.25 -12.79 -0.40
CA ARG A 52 4.76 -11.67 0.39
C ARG A 52 6.23 -11.50 0.13
N PHE A 53 6.65 -10.27 -0.11
CA PHE A 53 8.04 -9.94 -0.37
C PHE A 53 8.40 -8.63 0.31
N ASP A 54 9.64 -8.53 0.78
CA ASP A 54 10.17 -7.28 1.28
C ASP A 54 10.48 -6.37 0.09
N ILE A 55 10.20 -5.07 0.24
CA ILE A 55 10.34 -4.07 -0.83
C ILE A 55 11.12 -2.86 -0.32
N LEU A 56 11.53 -1.98 -1.24
CA LEU A 56 12.25 -0.75 -0.92
C LEU A 56 13.51 -1.02 -0.06
N GLY A 57 14.26 -2.07 -0.39
CA GLY A 57 15.48 -2.45 0.33
C GLY A 57 15.22 -2.79 1.80
N ASP A 58 14.23 -3.63 2.08
CA ASP A 58 13.85 -4.10 3.43
C ASP A 58 13.38 -2.99 4.39
N ARG A 59 13.06 -1.81 3.83
CA ARG A 59 12.35 -0.76 4.57
C ARG A 59 10.91 -1.17 4.86
N CYS A 60 10.29 -1.88 3.93
CA CYS A 60 8.92 -2.34 4.03
C CYS A 60 8.87 -3.86 3.91
N LEU A 61 8.35 -4.51 4.95
CA LEU A 61 8.35 -5.95 5.11
C LEU A 61 7.04 -6.58 4.68
N GLN A 62 7.12 -7.79 4.14
CA GLN A 62 5.98 -8.67 3.90
C GLN A 62 4.89 -8.01 3.04
N ALA A 63 5.31 -7.24 2.04
CA ALA A 63 4.42 -6.50 1.18
C ALA A 63 3.61 -7.46 0.30
N ARG A 64 2.32 -7.15 0.13
CA ARG A 64 1.40 -7.93 -0.71
C ARG A 64 0.27 -7.07 -1.24
N THR A 65 -0.43 -7.61 -2.22
CA THR A 65 -1.65 -7.00 -2.75
C THR A 65 -2.89 -7.78 -2.32
N TYR A 66 -4.03 -7.11 -2.35
CA TYR A 66 -5.34 -7.74 -2.29
C TYR A 66 -6.36 -6.93 -3.09
N LYS A 67 -7.43 -7.61 -3.52
CA LYS A 67 -8.54 -6.98 -4.25
C LYS A 67 -9.70 -6.73 -3.30
N GLY A 68 -10.19 -5.49 -3.25
CA GLY A 68 -11.40 -5.13 -2.52
C GLY A 68 -12.59 -5.88 -3.10
N LYS A 69 -13.39 -6.52 -2.22
CA LYS A 69 -14.55 -7.34 -2.62
C LYS A 69 -15.90 -6.67 -2.39
N PHE A 70 -15.96 -5.61 -1.59
CA PHE A 70 -17.22 -5.04 -1.09
C PHE A 70 -17.17 -3.52 -1.01
N GLY A 71 -18.36 -2.90 -1.04
CA GLY A 71 -18.53 -1.47 -0.82
C GLY A 71 -17.91 -0.61 -1.93
N PRO A 72 -17.54 0.65 -1.63
CA PRO A 72 -17.04 1.60 -2.62
C PRO A 72 -15.67 1.22 -3.21
N TYR A 73 -14.99 0.23 -2.61
CA TYR A 73 -13.67 -0.25 -3.00
C TYR A 73 -13.72 -1.59 -3.74
N ASN A 74 -14.92 -2.07 -4.13
CA ASN A 74 -15.04 -3.31 -4.89
C ASN A 74 -14.31 -3.19 -6.24
N GLY A 75 -13.38 -4.11 -6.50
CA GLY A 75 -12.55 -4.11 -7.69
C GLY A 75 -11.21 -3.39 -7.54
N ASP A 76 -11.06 -2.54 -6.53
CA ASP A 76 -9.79 -1.85 -6.27
C ASP A 76 -8.71 -2.83 -5.82
N PHE A 77 -7.49 -2.59 -6.25
CA PHE A 77 -6.32 -3.28 -5.71
C PHE A 77 -5.69 -2.41 -4.62
N PHE A 78 -5.38 -3.02 -3.50
CA PHE A 78 -4.66 -2.39 -2.42
C PHE A 78 -3.31 -3.06 -2.27
N PHE A 79 -2.32 -2.24 -1.97
CA PHE A 79 -1.00 -2.65 -1.58
C PHE A 79 -0.86 -2.45 -0.08
N GLU A 80 -0.29 -3.41 0.64
CA GLU A 80 -0.10 -3.32 2.08
C GLU A 80 1.20 -3.94 2.54
N THR A 81 1.72 -3.46 3.66
CA THR A 81 3.03 -3.84 4.19
C THR A 81 3.24 -3.24 5.60
N CYS A 82 4.34 -3.63 6.25
CA CYS A 82 4.87 -2.99 7.45
C CYS A 82 6.12 -2.19 7.09
N CYS A 83 6.07 -0.86 7.15
CA CYS A 83 7.22 -0.01 6.82
C CYS A 83 7.85 0.63 8.05
N LYS A 84 9.17 0.82 7.98
CA LYS A 84 9.92 1.66 8.90
C LYS A 84 9.59 3.14 8.70
N ASP A 85 9.39 3.84 9.80
CA ASP A 85 9.37 5.31 9.88
C ASP A 85 10.79 5.89 9.74
N GLN A 86 10.92 7.22 9.81
CA GLN A 86 12.22 7.90 9.71
C GLN A 86 13.20 7.55 10.84
N ASN A 87 12.70 7.00 11.95
CA ASN A 87 13.48 6.56 13.10
C ASN A 87 13.75 5.03 13.07
N ASN A 88 13.52 4.37 11.92
CA ASN A 88 13.65 2.94 11.74
C ASN A 88 12.69 2.08 12.59
N LYS A 89 11.53 2.63 12.98
CA LYS A 89 10.51 1.93 13.78
C LYS A 89 9.30 1.53 12.94
N PHE A 90 8.76 0.35 13.22
CA PHE A 90 7.49 -0.14 12.70
C PHE A 90 6.34 0.26 13.62
N ALA A 91 5.19 0.59 13.03
CA ALA A 91 3.96 0.88 13.76
C ALA A 91 2.80 0.04 13.19
N GLU A 92 1.63 0.65 12.98
CA GLU A 92 0.52 -0.02 12.27
C GLU A 92 0.90 -0.42 10.84
N PRO A 93 0.38 -1.55 10.33
CA PRO A 93 0.43 -1.84 8.91
C PRO A 93 -0.13 -0.69 8.09
N THR A 94 0.50 -0.41 6.97
CA THR A 94 0.08 0.64 6.06
C THR A 94 -0.45 0.03 4.78
N TYR A 95 -1.39 0.75 4.16
CA TYR A 95 -1.97 0.36 2.88
C TYR A 95 -2.18 1.59 2.00
N VAL A 96 -2.21 1.36 0.69
CA VAL A 96 -2.50 2.37 -0.33
C VAL A 96 -3.26 1.71 -1.47
N ASN A 97 -4.17 2.43 -2.12
CA ASN A 97 -4.77 1.94 -3.36
C ASN A 97 -3.68 1.94 -4.46
N VAL A 98 -3.54 0.83 -5.17
CA VAL A 98 -2.54 0.65 -6.23
C VAL A 98 -2.72 1.71 -7.33
N ASP A 99 -3.94 2.16 -7.60
CA ASP A 99 -4.24 3.24 -8.57
C ASP A 99 -3.67 4.60 -8.15
N GLU A 100 -3.30 4.79 -6.88
CA GLU A 100 -2.61 6.00 -6.43
C GLU A 100 -1.14 5.99 -6.83
N CYS A 101 -0.53 4.81 -6.93
CA CYS A 101 0.90 4.65 -7.17
C CYS A 101 1.22 4.31 -8.63
N PHE A 102 0.30 3.66 -9.33
CA PHE A 102 0.53 3.08 -10.64
C PHE A 102 -0.62 3.31 -11.62
N ILE A 103 -0.29 3.25 -12.90
CA ILE A 103 -1.22 3.28 -14.03
C ILE A 103 -0.91 2.13 -14.99
N PHE A 104 -1.89 1.78 -15.83
CA PHE A 104 -1.70 0.83 -16.93
C PHE A 104 -1.94 1.54 -18.26
N ASP A 105 -0.98 1.50 -19.18
CA ASP A 105 -1.15 1.96 -20.56
C ASP A 105 -1.73 0.81 -21.41
N PRO A 106 -3.02 0.82 -21.80
CA PRO A 106 -3.65 -0.26 -22.55
C PRO A 106 -3.29 -0.23 -24.04
N VAL A 107 -2.64 0.83 -24.53
CA VAL A 107 -2.11 0.89 -25.90
C VAL A 107 -0.80 0.11 -25.96
N LYS A 108 0.12 0.41 -25.03
CA LYS A 108 1.43 -0.26 -24.96
C LYS A 108 1.34 -1.63 -24.28
N GLY A 109 0.41 -1.81 -23.35
CA GLY A 109 0.31 -2.99 -22.50
C GLY A 109 1.34 -2.99 -21.37
N SER A 110 1.61 -1.83 -20.77
CA SER A 110 2.68 -1.66 -19.77
C SER A 110 2.21 -0.91 -18.53
N LEU A 111 2.71 -1.31 -17.36
CA LEU A 111 2.58 -0.53 -16.13
C LEU A 111 3.50 0.69 -16.12
N GLY A 112 3.07 1.75 -15.45
CA GLY A 112 3.87 2.94 -15.19
C GLY A 112 3.59 3.52 -13.81
N TRP A 113 4.52 4.33 -13.32
CA TRP A 113 4.29 5.15 -12.12
C TRP A 113 3.21 6.17 -12.40
N ASN A 114 2.32 6.39 -11.43
CA ASN A 114 1.21 7.32 -11.58
C ASN A 114 1.71 8.77 -11.66
N ASN A 115 1.41 9.43 -12.76
CA ASN A 115 1.75 10.83 -13.03
C ASN A 115 0.52 11.70 -13.38
N LEU A 116 -0.69 11.19 -13.15
CA LEU A 116 -2.00 11.76 -13.51
C LEU A 116 -2.29 11.87 -15.02
N ASN A 117 -3.08 10.93 -15.54
CA ASN A 117 -4.38 11.18 -16.18
C ASN A 117 -4.89 9.86 -16.80
N SER A 118 -5.97 9.32 -16.21
CA SER A 118 -7.03 8.53 -16.87
C SER A 118 -6.92 7.00 -17.03
N GLN A 119 -5.91 6.27 -16.55
CA GLN A 119 -5.89 4.81 -16.75
C GLN A 119 -5.57 4.03 -15.47
N ARG A 120 -6.62 3.87 -14.66
CA ARG A 120 -6.58 3.10 -13.41
C ARG A 120 -6.36 1.63 -13.73
N ILE A 121 -5.55 0.97 -12.94
CA ILE A 121 -5.28 -0.46 -13.06
C ILE A 121 -6.56 -1.25 -12.87
N ARG A 122 -7.42 -0.85 -11.92
CA ARG A 122 -8.67 -1.58 -11.65
C ARG A 122 -9.60 -1.70 -12.85
N ASP A 123 -9.53 -0.76 -13.80
CA ASP A 123 -10.41 -0.71 -14.97
C ASP A 123 -9.93 -1.67 -16.09
N HIS A 124 -8.66 -2.10 -16.04
CA HIS A 124 -8.03 -2.90 -17.09
C HIS A 124 -7.48 -4.24 -16.59
N CYS A 125 -7.21 -4.38 -15.30
CA CYS A 125 -6.48 -5.50 -14.74
C CYS A 125 -7.37 -6.39 -13.86
N THR A 126 -7.25 -7.69 -14.06
CA THR A 126 -8.05 -8.68 -13.32
C THR A 126 -7.36 -9.14 -12.05
N GLU A 127 -6.03 -9.13 -12.06
CA GLU A 127 -5.16 -9.62 -10.99
C GLU A 127 -3.89 -8.77 -10.94
N CYS A 128 -3.44 -8.45 -9.72
CA CYS A 128 -2.18 -7.79 -9.46
C CYS A 128 -1.57 -8.44 -8.22
N GLU A 129 -0.32 -8.91 -8.32
CA GLU A 129 0.41 -9.61 -7.26
C GLU A 129 1.84 -9.08 -7.14
N VAL A 130 2.41 -9.20 -5.95
CA VAL A 130 3.84 -9.00 -5.77
C VAL A 130 4.57 -10.30 -6.12
N GLU A 131 5.63 -10.19 -6.89
CA GLU A 131 6.49 -11.31 -7.26
C GLU A 131 7.98 -10.97 -7.08
N GLN A 132 8.79 -11.98 -6.82
CA GLN A 132 10.25 -11.88 -6.78
C GLN A 132 10.84 -12.41 -8.07
N ILE A 133 11.71 -11.62 -8.71
CA ILE A 133 12.43 -12.01 -9.93
C ILE A 133 13.91 -12.14 -9.61
N ASP A 134 14.41 -13.38 -9.57
CA ASP A 134 15.82 -13.66 -9.29
C ASP A 134 16.69 -13.68 -10.55
N LYS A 135 16.09 -14.01 -11.70
CA LYS A 135 16.75 -14.08 -13.00
C LYS A 135 16.07 -13.12 -13.97
N PRO A 136 16.43 -11.82 -13.93
CA PRO A 136 15.80 -10.81 -14.78
C PRO A 136 16.15 -11.03 -16.25
N GLU A 137 15.24 -10.63 -17.13
CA GLU A 137 15.50 -10.52 -18.56
C GLU A 137 16.48 -9.36 -18.83
N ALA A 138 17.06 -9.31 -20.04
CA ALA A 138 17.98 -8.24 -20.41
C ALA A 138 17.33 -6.85 -20.21
N GLY A 139 17.96 -5.99 -19.41
CA GLY A 139 17.46 -4.65 -19.08
C GLY A 139 16.52 -4.57 -17.87
N GLN A 140 16.24 -5.69 -17.18
CA GLN A 140 15.51 -5.72 -15.90
C GLN A 140 16.48 -5.89 -14.72
N SER A 141 16.02 -5.51 -13.53
CA SER A 141 16.72 -5.70 -12.25
C SER A 141 16.21 -6.95 -11.53
N ALA A 142 17.05 -7.63 -10.77
CA ALA A 142 16.58 -8.66 -9.85
C ALA A 142 15.89 -7.99 -8.64
N GLY A 143 14.87 -8.62 -8.07
CA GLY A 143 14.14 -8.13 -6.89
C GLY A 143 12.62 -8.17 -7.02
N PRO A 144 11.91 -7.39 -6.18
CA PRO A 144 10.46 -7.42 -6.12
C PRO A 144 9.82 -6.60 -7.24
N TYR A 145 8.74 -7.12 -7.81
CA TYR A 145 7.92 -6.49 -8.84
C TYR A 145 6.44 -6.54 -8.47
N LEU A 146 5.69 -5.53 -8.90
CA LEU A 146 4.24 -5.63 -9.03
C LEU A 146 3.94 -6.18 -10.42
N SER A 147 3.33 -7.36 -10.48
CA SER A 147 2.91 -8.03 -11.70
C SER A 147 1.40 -7.96 -11.82
N CYS A 148 0.89 -7.46 -12.94
CA CYS A 148 -0.54 -7.37 -13.19
C CYS A 148 -0.91 -8.02 -14.53
N THR A 149 -2.02 -8.74 -14.52
CA THR A 149 -2.66 -9.29 -15.73
C THR A 149 -3.75 -8.32 -16.17
N CYS A 150 -3.56 -7.71 -17.34
CA CYS A 150 -4.36 -6.60 -17.84
C CYS A 150 -4.79 -6.78 -19.29
N GLN A 151 -5.91 -6.16 -19.66
CA GLN A 151 -6.43 -6.17 -21.02
C GLN A 151 -6.08 -4.88 -21.77
N LYS A 152 -5.44 -5.04 -22.93
CA LYS A 152 -5.15 -3.95 -23.87
C LYS A 152 -6.39 -3.48 -24.64
N ASN A 153 -6.28 -2.34 -25.32
CA ASN A 153 -7.35 -1.81 -26.18
C ASN A 153 -7.74 -2.73 -27.34
N ASP A 154 -6.79 -3.55 -27.84
CA ASP A 154 -7.04 -4.58 -28.84
C ASP A 154 -7.64 -5.87 -28.25
N LYS A 155 -8.09 -5.82 -26.99
CA LYS A 155 -8.67 -6.91 -26.19
C LYS A 155 -7.71 -8.04 -25.86
N LYS A 156 -6.42 -7.94 -26.21
CA LYS A 156 -5.42 -8.94 -25.81
C LYS A 156 -5.08 -8.80 -24.34
N THR A 157 -5.02 -9.94 -23.65
CA THR A 157 -4.51 -10.02 -22.28
C THR A 157 -2.99 -10.03 -22.31
N VAL A 158 -2.38 -9.23 -21.42
CA VAL A 158 -0.94 -9.18 -21.20
C VAL A 158 -0.65 -9.26 -19.72
N THR A 159 0.45 -9.92 -19.36
CA THR A 159 1.04 -9.82 -18.03
C THR A 159 2.19 -8.83 -18.10
N THR A 160 2.12 -7.79 -17.28
CA THR A 160 3.10 -6.70 -17.26
C THR A 160 3.55 -6.43 -15.82
N LYS A 161 4.79 -5.99 -15.66
CA LYS A 161 5.44 -5.86 -14.37
C LYS A 161 6.17 -4.53 -14.23
N ILE A 162 6.21 -4.00 -13.02
CA ILE A 162 6.98 -2.80 -12.65
C ILE A 162 7.80 -3.07 -11.38
N PHE A 163 9.06 -2.64 -11.39
CA PHE A 163 10.01 -2.89 -10.30
C PHE A 163 9.63 -2.09 -9.05
N LEU A 164 9.63 -2.75 -7.88
CA LEU A 164 9.33 -2.19 -6.56
C LEU A 164 10.57 -2.02 -5.68
N GLY A 165 11.75 -2.44 -6.16
CA GLY A 165 13.00 -2.26 -5.44
C GLY A 165 13.54 -0.82 -5.52
N ALA A 166 14.61 -0.56 -4.77
CA ALA A 166 15.41 0.64 -4.99
C ALA A 166 16.02 0.55 -6.40
N ASP A 167 15.65 1.49 -7.26
CA ASP A 167 15.97 1.51 -8.69
C ASP A 167 17.45 1.16 -8.95
N ALA A 168 17.72 0.04 -9.62
CA ALA A 168 19.09 -0.45 -9.82
C ALA A 168 19.90 0.39 -10.81
N THR A 169 19.27 1.29 -11.57
CA THR A 169 19.97 2.14 -12.55
C THR A 169 19.79 3.64 -12.31
N THR A 170 18.91 4.06 -11.38
CA THR A 170 18.72 5.48 -11.05
C THR A 170 18.18 5.71 -9.62
N SER A 171 19.06 5.78 -8.63
CA SER A 171 19.18 6.96 -7.75
C SER A 171 20.10 6.70 -6.56
N LYS A 172 21.03 7.64 -6.34
CA LYS A 172 21.77 7.78 -5.08
C LYS A 172 20.92 8.43 -3.96
N ASP A 173 19.60 8.50 -4.14
CA ASP A 173 18.64 9.02 -3.18
C ASP A 173 17.45 8.05 -3.11
N PRO A 174 16.95 7.66 -1.94
CA PRO A 174 15.83 6.75 -1.85
C PRO A 174 14.58 7.39 -2.43
N LYS A 175 14.09 6.84 -3.55
CA LYS A 175 12.70 7.03 -4.03
C LYS A 175 11.67 6.62 -2.98
N ASP A 176 12.10 6.11 -1.83
CA ASP A 176 11.26 5.82 -0.68
C ASP A 176 10.38 6.99 -0.24
N SER A 177 10.76 8.26 -0.42
CA SER A 177 9.90 9.39 -0.02
C SER A 177 8.66 9.55 -0.90
N PHE A 178 8.71 9.06 -2.15
CA PHE A 178 7.54 8.87 -3.00
C PHE A 178 6.62 7.84 -2.36
N TRP A 179 7.17 6.70 -1.94
CA TRP A 179 6.39 5.59 -1.43
C TRP A 179 5.90 5.77 0.00
N VAL A 180 6.78 6.16 0.91
CA VAL A 180 6.65 6.09 2.37
C VAL A 180 6.96 7.46 2.97
N ASN A 181 6.03 7.98 3.75
CA ASN A 181 6.25 9.23 4.49
C ASN A 181 7.12 9.01 5.74
N GLU A 182 7.46 10.10 6.44
CA GLU A 182 8.27 10.09 7.66
C GLU A 182 7.68 9.23 8.80
N ARG A 183 6.39 8.93 8.77
CA ARG A 183 5.69 8.09 9.74
C ARG A 183 5.58 6.62 9.32
N GLY A 184 6.29 6.21 8.27
CA GLY A 184 6.24 4.83 7.78
C GLY A 184 4.94 4.48 7.05
N ARG A 185 4.18 5.47 6.56
CA ARG A 185 2.93 5.22 5.82
C ARG A 185 3.15 5.29 4.33
N LEU A 186 2.58 4.33 3.61
CA LEU A 186 2.45 4.38 2.16
C LEU A 186 1.59 5.58 1.77
N VAL A 187 2.11 6.41 0.86
CA VAL A 187 1.47 7.67 0.44
C VAL A 187 1.54 7.92 -1.06
N CYS A 188 2.49 7.30 -1.77
CA CYS A 188 2.68 7.50 -3.23
C CYS A 188 2.60 8.98 -3.62
N LYS A 189 3.43 9.79 -2.94
CA LYS A 189 3.48 11.25 -3.08
C LYS A 189 3.84 11.63 -4.51
N LYS A 190 3.01 12.50 -5.09
CA LYS A 190 3.26 13.19 -6.36
C LYS A 190 4.50 14.07 -6.28
#